data_AF-A0A357B6I8-F1
#
_entry.id   AF-A0A357B6I8-F1
#
_cell.length_a   1.000
_cell.length_b   1.000
_cell.length_c   1.000
_cell.angle_alpha   90.00
_cell.angle_beta   90.00
_cell.angle_gamma   90.00
#
_symmetry.space_group_name_H-M   'P 1'
#
loop_
_entity.id
_entity.type
_entity.pdbx_description
1 polymer ?
#
loop_
_entity_poly.entity_id
_entity_poly.type
_entity_poly.pdbx_seq_one_letter_code
_entity_poly.pdbx_strand_id
1 'polypeptide(L)'
;MPFVRCRQEIASALTPLLSHVEKIDPNLSRTWSQTSTTAMRGVDKLEERTLKAQMRKRGLTKGRLQQLRNLLLPKGKLQERVFPLALFINYYGLAFIEKIFDQGALDDFAHHIVVIEEKK
;
A
#
# COMPACT_ATOMS: atom_id res chain seq x y z
N MET A 1 16.11 3.89 -0.47
CA MET A 1 14.85 4.57 -0.86
C MET A 1 15.18 5.95 -1.45
N PRO A 2 15.03 6.17 -2.77
CA PRO A 2 15.52 7.39 -3.45
C PRO A 2 14.88 8.70 -2.97
N PHE A 3 13.57 8.71 -2.66
CA PHE A 3 12.88 9.90 -2.14
C PHE A 3 13.30 10.28 -0.71
N VAL A 4 13.63 9.28 0.12
CA VAL A 4 14.17 9.52 1.48
C VAL A 4 15.51 10.24 1.40
N ARG A 5 16.40 9.78 0.50
CA ARG A 5 17.69 10.42 0.26
C ARG A 5 17.53 11.85 -0.27
N CYS A 6 16.64 12.07 -1.23
CA CYS A 6 16.36 13.40 -1.77
C CYS A 6 15.87 14.39 -0.69
N ARG A 7 14.97 13.97 0.21
CA ARG A 7 14.56 14.79 1.37
C ARG A 7 15.73 15.14 2.28
N GLN A 8 16.60 14.17 2.58
CA GLN A 8 17.79 14.40 3.40
C GLN A 8 18.75 15.41 2.74
N GLU A 9 18.98 15.28 1.43
CA GLU A 9 19.84 16.21 0.68
C GLU A 9 19.26 17.62 0.62
N ILE A 10 17.95 17.77 0.40
CA ILE A 10 17.28 19.08 0.44
C ILE A 10 17.36 19.70 1.84
N ALA A 11 17.11 18.93 2.89
CA ALA A 11 17.21 19.42 4.26
C ALA A 11 18.65 19.89 4.53
N SER A 12 19.64 19.07 4.20
CA SER A 12 21.05 19.38 4.39
C SER A 12 21.51 20.60 3.59
N ALA A 13 20.95 20.84 2.40
CA ALA A 13 21.27 22.01 1.59
C ALA A 13 20.61 23.29 2.10
N LEU A 14 19.39 23.19 2.65
CA LEU A 14 18.64 24.35 3.13
C LEU A 14 19.03 24.78 4.54
N THR A 15 19.40 23.86 5.44
CA THR A 15 19.76 24.17 6.83
C THR A 15 20.85 25.24 6.98
N PRO A 16 21.98 25.20 6.24
CA PRO A 16 23.01 26.24 6.34
C PRO A 16 22.54 27.64 5.91
N LEU A 17 21.52 27.71 5.05
CA LEU A 17 20.99 28.99 4.57
C LEU A 17 20.24 29.75 5.66
N LEU A 18 19.66 29.08 6.65
CA LEU A 18 18.96 29.74 7.76
C LEU A 18 19.88 30.71 8.49
N SER A 19 21.05 30.23 8.89
CA SER A 19 22.05 31.05 9.59
C SER A 19 22.61 32.17 8.72
N HIS A 20 22.58 32.04 7.39
CA HIS A 20 22.99 33.10 6.47
C HIS A 20 21.92 34.19 6.34
N VAL A 21 20.64 33.81 6.17
CA VAL A 21 19.55 34.78 6.02
C VAL A 21 19.22 35.51 7.32
N GLU A 22 19.33 34.84 8.48
CA GLU A 22 19.12 35.48 9.79
C GLU A 22 20.15 36.56 10.11
N LYS A 23 21.39 36.40 9.62
CA LYS A 23 22.44 37.44 9.75
C LYS A 23 22.15 38.68 8.92
N ILE A 24 21.39 38.55 7.83
CA ILE A 24 21.03 39.66 6.94
C ILE A 24 19.79 40.36 7.49
N ASP A 25 18.72 39.60 7.76
CA ASP A 25 17.49 40.10 8.37
C ASP A 25 16.80 38.96 9.14
N PRO A 26 16.63 39.07 10.47
CA PRO A 26 15.92 38.09 11.29
C PRO A 26 14.51 37.75 10.80
N ASN A 27 13.83 38.67 10.11
CA ASN A 27 12.49 38.43 9.56
C ASN A 27 12.48 37.43 8.40
N LEU A 28 13.62 37.18 7.75
CA LEU A 28 13.74 36.21 6.66
C LEU A 28 13.71 34.74 7.14
N SER A 29 13.86 34.49 8.44
CA SER A 29 13.71 33.15 9.05
C SER A 29 12.35 32.51 8.70
N ARG A 30 11.27 33.31 8.72
CA ARG A 30 9.92 32.87 8.35
C ARG A 30 9.84 32.48 6.87
N THR A 31 10.42 33.30 6.00
CA THR A 31 10.47 33.03 4.55
C THR A 31 11.27 31.76 4.26
N TRP A 32 12.41 31.56 4.94
CA TRP A 32 13.21 30.34 4.82
C TRP A 32 12.41 29.10 5.23
N SER A 33 11.72 29.15 6.38
CA SER A 33 10.90 28.04 6.87
C SER A 33 9.79 27.66 5.89
N GLN A 34 9.15 28.66 5.29
CA GLN A 34 8.10 28.45 4.30
C GLN A 34 8.65 27.86 2.99
N THR A 35 9.82 28.32 2.54
CA THR A 35 10.53 27.74 1.37
C THR A 35 10.91 26.29 1.63
N SER A 36 11.50 25.98 2.79
CA SER A 36 11.87 24.62 3.19
C SER A 36 10.67 23.68 3.23
N THR A 37 9.58 24.12 3.87
CA THR A 37 8.32 23.36 3.91
C THR A 37 7.78 23.10 2.50
N THR A 38 7.83 24.10 1.62
CA THR A 38 7.34 23.97 0.25
C THR A 38 8.16 23.00 -0.58
N ALA A 39 9.50 23.03 -0.43
CA ALA A 39 10.40 22.10 -1.09
C ALA A 39 10.11 20.65 -0.66
N MET A 40 9.96 20.40 0.64
CA MET A 40 9.63 19.07 1.18
C MET A 40 8.29 18.56 0.64
N ARG A 41 7.24 19.41 0.68
CA ARG A 41 5.92 19.06 0.13
C ARG A 41 5.98 18.73 -1.36
N GLY A 42 6.85 19.39 -2.11
CA GLY A 42 7.09 19.09 -3.52
C GLY A 42 7.59 17.66 -3.74
N VAL A 43 8.54 17.21 -2.92
CA VAL A 43 9.06 15.84 -2.98
C VAL A 43 8.00 14.82 -2.57
N ASP A 44 7.26 15.08 -1.50
CA ASP A 44 6.20 14.16 -1.04
C ASP A 44 5.11 13.97 -2.09
N LYS A 45 4.70 15.05 -2.75
CA LYS A 45 3.73 15.00 -3.86
C LYS A 45 4.27 14.21 -5.05
N LEU A 46 5.57 14.33 -5.34
CA LEU A 46 6.20 13.57 -6.41
C LEU A 46 6.27 12.07 -6.08
N GLU A 47 6.62 11.72 -4.84
CA GLU A 47 6.63 10.34 -4.35
C GLU A 47 5.23 9.72 -4.45
N GLU A 48 4.20 10.42 -3.97
CA GLU A 48 2.82 9.96 -4.03
C GLU A 48 2.36 9.71 -5.48
N ARG A 49 2.65 10.63 -6.40
CA ARG A 49 2.30 10.47 -7.83
C ARG A 49 3.06 9.31 -8.48
N THR A 50 4.32 9.12 -8.10
CA THR A 50 5.15 8.02 -8.57
C THR A 50 4.57 6.68 -8.13
N LEU A 51 4.22 6.54 -6.85
CA LEU A 51 3.58 5.35 -6.30
C LEU A 51 2.26 5.05 -7.00
N LYS A 52 1.37 6.06 -7.15
CA LYS A 52 0.11 5.92 -7.88
C LYS A 52 0.32 5.48 -9.32
N ALA A 53 1.31 6.05 -10.02
CA ALA A 53 1.63 5.68 -11.40
C ALA A 53 2.17 4.25 -11.49
N GLN A 54 3.00 3.82 -10.53
CA GLN A 54 3.52 2.46 -10.45
C GLN A 54 2.41 1.44 -10.17
N MET A 55 1.50 1.74 -9.22
CA MET A 55 0.31 0.93 -8.95
C MET A 55 -0.57 0.79 -10.21
N ARG A 56 -0.83 1.91 -10.91
CA ARG A 56 -1.57 1.92 -12.17
C ARG A 56 -0.89 1.08 -13.26
N LYS A 57 0.44 1.19 -13.43
CA LYS A 57 1.21 0.38 -14.40
C LYS A 57 1.10 -1.11 -14.12
N ARG A 58 1.05 -1.50 -12.85
CA ARG A 58 0.84 -2.90 -12.41
C ARG A 58 -0.64 -3.31 -12.42
N GLY A 59 -1.52 -2.45 -12.92
CA GLY A 59 -2.97 -2.67 -12.93
C GLY A 59 -3.62 -2.66 -11.54
N LEU A 60 -2.89 -2.37 -10.47
CA LEU A 60 -3.42 -2.30 -9.11
C LEU A 60 -4.14 -0.97 -8.92
N THR A 61 -5.44 -0.94 -9.21
CA THR A 61 -6.28 0.23 -8.90
C THR A 61 -6.83 0.12 -7.47
N LYS A 62 -7.24 1.25 -6.89
CA LYS A 62 -8.02 1.26 -5.64
C LYS A 62 -9.24 0.34 -5.74
N GLY A 63 -9.85 0.27 -6.94
CA GLY A 63 -10.92 -0.66 -7.25
C GLY A 63 -10.50 -2.13 -7.15
N ARG A 64 -9.36 -2.52 -7.73
CA ARG A 64 -8.87 -3.92 -7.62
C ARG A 64 -8.50 -4.32 -6.19
N LEU A 65 -7.89 -3.42 -5.42
CA LEU A 65 -7.64 -3.66 -3.99
C LEU A 65 -8.95 -3.79 -3.21
N GLN A 66 -9.95 -2.97 -3.55
CA GLN A 66 -11.27 -3.05 -2.95
C GLN A 66 -11.99 -4.35 -3.30
N GLN A 67 -11.87 -4.82 -4.55
CA GLN A 67 -12.39 -6.10 -5.01
C GLN A 67 -11.70 -7.26 -4.26
N LEU A 68 -10.37 -7.25 -4.16
CA LEU A 68 -9.62 -8.25 -3.40
C LEU A 68 -10.06 -8.28 -1.94
N ARG A 69 -10.19 -7.11 -1.29
CA ARG A 69 -10.72 -7.01 0.08
C ARG A 69 -12.13 -7.59 0.18
N ASN A 70 -13.00 -7.33 -0.80
CA ASN A 70 -14.36 -7.83 -0.78
C ASN A 70 -14.46 -9.34 -1.03
N LEU A 71 -13.46 -9.94 -1.69
CA LEU A 71 -13.38 -11.39 -1.85
C LEU A 71 -12.89 -12.08 -0.57
N LEU A 72 -11.91 -11.50 0.12
CA LEU A 72 -11.34 -12.06 1.35
C LEU A 72 -12.18 -11.74 2.61
N LEU A 73 -12.72 -10.53 2.67
CA LEU A 73 -13.50 -10.00 3.79
C LEU A 73 -14.82 -9.39 3.29
N PRO A 74 -15.71 -10.21 2.70
CA PRO A 74 -17.00 -9.72 2.20
C PRO A 74 -17.80 -9.07 3.32
N LYS A 75 -18.24 -7.82 3.09
CA LYS A 75 -18.98 -7.00 4.07
C LYS A 75 -18.24 -6.86 5.43
N GLY A 76 -16.90 -6.99 5.43
CA GLY A 76 -16.08 -6.92 6.65
C GLY A 76 -16.15 -8.16 7.55
N LYS A 77 -16.71 -9.28 7.06
CA LYS A 77 -16.77 -10.57 7.76
C LYS A 77 -15.85 -11.58 7.09
N LEU A 78 -15.47 -12.64 7.81
CA LEU A 78 -14.71 -13.77 7.25
C LEU A 78 -15.44 -14.37 6.05
N GLN A 79 -14.67 -14.73 5.02
CA GLN A 79 -15.17 -15.28 3.76
C GLN A 79 -16.14 -16.44 3.96
N GLU A 80 -15.75 -17.43 4.78
CA GLU A 80 -16.52 -18.64 5.11
C GLU A 80 -17.87 -18.35 5.78
N ARG A 81 -18.01 -17.19 6.43
CA ARG A 81 -19.24 -16.77 7.12
C ARG A 81 -20.22 -16.03 6.22
N VAL A 82 -19.83 -15.76 4.98
CA VAL A 82 -20.64 -15.00 4.02
C VAL A 82 -20.89 -15.78 2.74
N PHE A 83 -19.87 -16.46 2.21
CA PHE A 83 -20.00 -17.24 0.98
C PHE A 83 -20.28 -18.71 1.30
N PRO A 84 -21.35 -19.29 0.70
CA PRO A 84 -21.63 -20.71 0.88
C PRO A 84 -20.64 -21.57 0.10
N LEU A 85 -20.38 -22.79 0.60
CA LEU A 85 -19.51 -23.77 -0.06
C LEU A 85 -19.90 -24.03 -1.52
N ALA A 86 -21.20 -24.09 -1.82
CA ALA A 86 -21.73 -24.29 -3.17
C ALA A 86 -21.23 -23.25 -4.19
N LEU A 87 -20.94 -22.01 -3.76
CA LEU A 87 -20.37 -20.98 -4.62
C LEU A 87 -19.00 -21.42 -5.16
N PHE A 88 -18.14 -21.92 -4.27
CA PHE A 88 -16.78 -22.33 -4.62
C PHE A 88 -16.77 -23.61 -5.45
N ILE A 89 -17.67 -24.56 -5.15
CA ILE A 89 -17.83 -25.76 -5.98
C ILE A 89 -18.27 -25.39 -7.40
N ASN A 90 -19.16 -24.40 -7.56
CA ASN A 90 -19.58 -23.94 -8.87
C ASN A 90 -18.42 -23.29 -9.68
N TYR A 91 -17.55 -22.53 -9.01
CA TYR A 91 -16.41 -21.88 -9.68
C TYR A 91 -15.21 -22.80 -9.95
N TYR A 92 -14.91 -23.71 -9.03
CA TYR A 92 -13.65 -24.48 -9.02
C TYR A 92 -13.86 -25.99 -9.16
N GLY A 93 -15.12 -26.45 -9.25
CA GLY A 93 -15.47 -27.87 -9.31
C GLY A 93 -15.19 -28.61 -8.01
N LEU A 94 -15.31 -29.95 -8.07
CA LEU A 94 -15.08 -30.81 -6.91
C LEU A 94 -13.61 -30.87 -6.46
N ALA A 95 -12.66 -30.51 -7.34
CA ALA A 95 -11.24 -30.40 -7.01
C ALA A 95 -10.98 -29.41 -5.86
N PHE A 96 -11.88 -28.43 -5.65
CA PHE A 96 -11.81 -27.54 -4.49
C PHE A 96 -11.95 -28.27 -3.16
N ILE A 97 -12.81 -29.29 -3.10
CA ILE A 97 -13.04 -30.06 -1.88
C ILE A 97 -11.78 -30.83 -1.52
N GLU A 98 -11.16 -31.50 -2.49
CA GLU A 98 -9.88 -32.19 -2.32
C GLU A 98 -8.82 -31.22 -1.80
N LYS A 99 -8.73 -30.02 -2.38
CA LYS A 99 -7.81 -28.97 -1.94
C LYS A 99 -8.04 -28.45 -0.53
N ILE A 100 -9.26 -28.52 0.02
CA ILE A 100 -9.52 -28.19 1.43
C ILE A 100 -8.99 -29.30 2.34
N PHE A 101 -9.28 -30.55 2.01
CA PHE A 101 -8.84 -31.70 2.81
C PHE A 101 -7.32 -31.83 2.86
N ASP A 102 -6.61 -31.35 1.84
CA ASP A 102 -5.14 -31.35 1.79
C ASP A 102 -4.45 -30.30 2.70
N GLN A 103 -5.18 -29.36 3.32
CA GLN A 103 -4.56 -28.17 3.97
C GLN A 103 -4.02 -28.41 5.37
N GLY A 104 -4.37 -29.53 6.02
CA GLY A 104 -3.90 -29.81 7.36
C GLY A 104 -4.72 -30.85 8.09
N ALA A 105 -4.27 -31.19 9.29
CA ALA A 105 -5.01 -32.08 10.18
C ALA A 105 -6.20 -31.34 10.82
N LEU A 106 -7.26 -32.08 11.14
CA LEU A 106 -8.52 -31.52 11.66
C LEU A 106 -8.38 -30.87 13.06
N ASP A 107 -7.27 -31.12 13.75
CA ASP A 107 -6.90 -30.57 15.04
C ASP A 107 -6.00 -29.33 14.94
N ASP A 108 -5.66 -28.88 13.72
CA ASP A 108 -4.96 -27.62 13.49
C ASP A 108 -5.93 -26.44 13.33
N PHE A 109 -6.07 -25.69 14.43
CA PHE A 109 -6.93 -24.50 14.51
C PHE A 109 -6.24 -23.21 14.01
N ALA A 110 -5.09 -23.29 13.36
CA ALA A 110 -4.45 -22.13 12.73
C ALA A 110 -5.29 -21.55 11.58
N HIS A 111 -4.97 -20.33 11.16
CA HIS A 111 -5.58 -19.75 9.98
C HIS A 111 -4.98 -20.36 8.71
N HIS A 112 -5.83 -21.02 7.92
CA HIS A 112 -5.44 -21.68 6.68
C HIS A 112 -5.81 -20.82 5.45
N ILE A 113 -4.90 -20.74 4.48
CA ILE A 113 -5.12 -20.04 3.21
C ILE A 113 -5.02 -21.06 2.07
N VAL A 114 -6.16 -21.37 1.45
CA VAL A 114 -6.23 -22.29 0.31
C VAL A 114 -5.99 -21.52 -0.98
N VAL A 115 -4.87 -21.80 -1.66
CA VAL A 115 -4.55 -21.21 -2.95
C VAL A 115 -5.00 -22.15 -4.07
N ILE A 116 -5.90 -21.66 -4.92
CA ILE A 116 -6.41 -22.40 -6.09
C ILE A 116 -5.87 -21.72 -7.34
N GLU A 117 -5.14 -22.47 -8.15
CA GLU A 117 -4.75 -22.02 -9.49
C GLU A 117 -5.81 -22.49 -10.50
N GLU A 118 -6.39 -21.57 -11.26
CA GLU A 118 -7.20 -21.95 -12.42
C GLU A 118 -6.28 -22.63 -13.44
N LYS A 119 -6.48 -23.93 -13.68
CA LYS A 119 -5.94 -24.57 -14.88
C LYS A 119 -6.62 -23.90 -16.08
N LYS A 120 -5.84 -23.11 -16.80
CA LYS A 120 -6.23 -22.42 -18.02
C LYS A 120 -6.65 -23.39 -19.12
#